data_AF-A0A2W6ZT72-F1
#
_entry.id   AF-A0A2W6ZT72-F1
#
_cell.length_a   1.000
_cell.length_b   1.000
_cell.length_c   1.000
_cell.angle_alpha   90.00
_cell.angle_beta   90.00
_cell.angle_gamma   90.00
#
_symmetry.space_group_name_H-M   'P 1'
#
loop_
_entity.id
_entity.type
_entity.pdbx_description
1 polymer ?
#
loop_
_entity_poly.entity_id
_entity_poly.type
_entity_poly.pdbx_seq_one_letter_code
_entity_poly.pdbx_strand_id
1 'polypeptide(L)'
;MLPVVVLIGSPNSTADPATESNAIPINGTEPYPGALVHRAADALPQLDQVIQNAIQGFLRLPNLKAPSPTAAVAKAGDLSNSLSAQQNRLTEKLKARLGYLGVYYKRSPTSFLRHMSPDDRAAFLGQLKADYRIIVLGYFAKDAKINLNQLIDDFVDQAFMADISVAQIVEIHMELMDNFSKQLKLEGRSEEILLDYRLTLIDVIAHLCEMYRRSIPREP
;
A
#
# COMPACT_ATOMS: atom_id res chain seq x y z
N MET A 1 11.11 -9.53 -6.10
CA MET A 1 11.70 -9.56 -7.46
C MET A 1 11.39 -8.24 -8.12
N LEU A 2 12.40 -7.50 -8.58
CA LEU A 2 12.22 -6.20 -9.22
C LEU A 2 12.66 -6.31 -10.70
N PRO A 3 12.10 -5.49 -11.60
CA PRO A 3 12.63 -5.36 -12.95
C PRO A 3 14.03 -4.73 -12.89
N VAL A 4 15.00 -5.31 -13.59
CA VAL A 4 16.39 -4.84 -13.64
C VAL A 4 16.76 -4.55 -15.09
N VAL A 5 17.26 -3.33 -15.33
CA VAL A 5 17.84 -2.93 -16.62
C VAL A 5 19.34 -2.93 -16.48
N VAL A 6 20.03 -3.70 -17.32
CA VAL A 6 21.49 -3.75 -17.37
C VAL A 6 21.97 -3.04 -18.63
N LEU A 7 22.75 -1.98 -18.44
CA LEU A 7 23.41 -1.27 -19.53
C LEU A 7 24.81 -1.86 -19.74
N ILE A 8 25.03 -2.48 -20.90
CA ILE A 8 26.32 -3.05 -21.28
C ILE A 8 27.06 -2.00 -22.14
N GLY A 9 28.21 -1.54 -21.67
CA GLY A 9 29.14 -0.75 -22.48
C GLY A 9 29.76 -1.63 -23.58
N SER A 10 29.94 -1.08 -24.78
CA SER A 10 30.37 -1.80 -25.98
C SER A 10 31.51 -2.80 -25.68
N PRO A 11 31.41 -4.07 -26.11
CA PRO A 11 32.50 -5.02 -25.96
C PRO A 11 33.66 -4.56 -26.85
N ASN A 12 34.86 -4.44 -26.27
CA ASN A 12 36.07 -4.39 -27.05
C ASN A 12 36.11 -5.64 -27.93
N SER A 13 36.20 -5.42 -29.23
CA SER A 13 36.26 -6.42 -30.29
C SER A 13 37.29 -7.51 -29.95
N THR A 14 36.83 -8.76 -29.83
CA THR A 14 37.37 -9.98 -30.46
C THR A 14 36.75 -11.22 -29.84
N ALA A 15 35.84 -11.89 -30.56
CA ALA A 15 35.74 -13.36 -30.74
C ALA A 15 34.28 -13.86 -30.94
N ASP A 16 34.10 -14.52 -32.09
CA ASP A 16 33.08 -15.48 -32.55
C ASP A 16 31.58 -15.11 -32.73
N PRO A 17 30.99 -15.40 -33.92
CA PRO A 17 29.61 -15.04 -34.28
C PRO A 17 28.57 -16.12 -33.93
N ALA A 18 28.79 -16.95 -32.89
CA ALA A 18 27.98 -18.16 -32.65
C ALA A 18 27.31 -18.25 -31.27
N THR A 19 27.05 -17.12 -30.59
CA THR A 19 26.45 -17.15 -29.25
C THR A 19 25.28 -16.17 -29.13
N GLU A 20 24.16 -16.48 -29.80
CA GLU A 20 22.82 -15.99 -29.44
C GLU A 20 22.33 -16.65 -28.13
N SER A 21 23.17 -16.68 -27.10
CA SER A 21 22.80 -17.12 -25.76
C SER A 21 22.97 -15.96 -24.80
N ASN A 22 21.86 -15.60 -24.15
CA ASN A 22 21.72 -14.55 -23.14
C ASN A 22 22.57 -14.84 -21.88
N ALA A 23 23.89 -14.78 -21.97
CA ALA A 23 24.77 -14.82 -20.80
C ALA A 23 26.19 -14.35 -21.16
N ILE A 24 26.47 -13.05 -21.01
CA ILE A 24 27.82 -12.61 -20.66
C ILE A 24 27.83 -12.49 -19.13
N PRO A 25 28.72 -13.20 -18.41
CA PRO A 25 28.72 -13.23 -16.96
C PRO A 25 29.17 -11.87 -16.42
N ILE A 26 28.26 -11.16 -15.76
CA ILE A 26 28.63 -10.06 -14.86
C ILE A 26 29.30 -10.73 -13.66
N ASN A 27 30.52 -10.31 -13.30
CA ASN A 27 31.24 -10.83 -12.13
C ASN A 27 30.37 -10.72 -10.86
N GLY A 28 29.71 -11.82 -10.50
CA GLY A 28 28.74 -11.95 -9.43
C GLY A 28 27.89 -13.20 -9.62
N THR A 29 28.04 -14.17 -8.72
CA THR A 29 27.92 -15.62 -8.96
C THR A 29 26.51 -16.22 -9.02
N GLU A 30 25.44 -15.48 -9.32
CA GLU A 30 24.12 -16.10 -9.59
C GLU A 30 23.29 -15.30 -10.62
N PRO A 31 22.64 -15.98 -11.59
CA PRO A 31 21.73 -15.32 -12.53
C PRO A 31 20.55 -14.71 -11.78
N TYR A 32 20.39 -13.38 -11.89
CA TYR A 32 19.31 -12.68 -11.21
C TYR A 32 17.95 -13.24 -11.68
N PRO A 33 17.04 -13.68 -10.79
CA PRO A 33 15.93 -14.55 -11.19
C PRO A 33 14.69 -13.76 -11.69
N GLY A 34 14.92 -12.60 -12.34
CA GLY A 34 13.88 -11.69 -12.84
C GLY A 34 13.97 -11.46 -14.35
N ALA A 35 13.08 -10.62 -14.88
CA ALA A 35 13.15 -10.17 -16.28
C ALA A 35 14.37 -9.26 -16.44
N LEU A 36 15.46 -9.77 -17.04
CA LEU A 36 16.61 -8.95 -17.43
C LEU A 36 16.41 -8.39 -18.84
N VAL A 37 16.57 -7.08 -18.97
CA VAL A 37 16.68 -6.41 -20.27
C VAL A 37 18.08 -5.85 -20.42
N HIS A 38 18.82 -6.37 -21.40
CA HIS A 38 20.14 -5.89 -21.77
C HIS A 38 20.02 -4.83 -22.88
N ARG A 39 20.61 -3.65 -22.66
CA ARG A 39 20.72 -2.62 -23.69
C ARG A 39 22.13 -2.02 -23.72
N ALA A 40 22.54 -1.59 -24.90
CA ALA A 40 23.80 -0.91 -25.07
C ALA A 40 23.75 0.49 -24.41
N ALA A 41 24.90 0.95 -23.91
CA ALA A 41 25.01 2.21 -23.15
C ALA A 41 24.64 3.47 -23.96
N ASP A 42 24.59 3.36 -25.29
CA ASP A 42 24.12 4.39 -26.22
C ASP A 42 22.60 4.64 -26.17
N ALA A 43 21.82 3.74 -25.54
CA ALA A 43 20.37 3.84 -25.40
C ALA A 43 19.90 4.72 -24.22
N LEU A 44 20.81 5.40 -23.50
CA LEU A 44 20.50 6.33 -22.41
C LEU A 44 19.41 7.39 -22.72
N PRO A 45 19.33 7.98 -23.93
CA PRO A 45 18.28 8.96 -24.25
C PRO A 45 16.86 8.36 -24.25
N GLN A 46 16.73 7.04 -24.33
CA GLN A 46 15.46 6.31 -24.38
C GLN A 46 15.22 5.49 -23.11
N LEU A 47 15.96 5.79 -22.03
CA LEU A 47 15.97 5.02 -20.79
C LEU A 47 14.57 4.85 -20.20
N ASP A 48 13.74 5.91 -20.21
CA ASP A 48 12.36 5.85 -19.73
C ASP A 48 11.55 4.78 -20.48
N GLN A 49 11.68 4.74 -21.82
CA GLN A 49 10.95 3.77 -22.62
C GLN A 49 11.49 2.34 -22.40
N VAL A 50 12.79 2.20 -22.18
CA VAL A 50 13.42 0.92 -21.82
C VAL A 50 12.95 0.41 -20.46
N ILE A 51 12.87 1.30 -19.45
CA ILE A 51 12.36 0.98 -18.12
C ILE A 51 10.90 0.54 -18.22
N GLN A 52 10.06 1.28 -18.94
CA GLN A 52 8.66 0.93 -19.14
C GLN A 52 8.49 -0.43 -19.80
N ASN A 53 9.29 -0.73 -20.82
CA ASN A 53 9.28 -2.03 -21.49
C ASN A 53 9.76 -3.17 -20.57
N ALA A 54 10.75 -2.92 -19.71
CA ALA A 54 11.23 -3.89 -18.72
C ALA A 54 10.17 -4.19 -17.65
N ILE A 55 9.45 -3.16 -17.17
CA ILE A 55 8.33 -3.31 -16.25
C ILE A 55 7.21 -4.12 -16.91
N GLN A 56 6.82 -3.79 -18.14
CA GLN A 56 5.80 -4.54 -18.88
C GLN A 56 6.20 -5.99 -19.14
N GLY A 57 7.47 -6.23 -19.48
CA GLY A 57 8.02 -7.58 -19.64
C GLY A 57 7.94 -8.38 -18.35
N PHE A 58 8.33 -7.78 -17.23
CA PHE A 58 8.25 -8.39 -15.91
C PHE A 58 6.81 -8.74 -15.51
N LEU A 59 5.85 -7.81 -15.74
CA LEU A 59 4.43 -8.04 -15.45
C LEU A 59 3.79 -9.14 -16.31
N ARG A 60 4.38 -9.45 -17.47
CA ARG A 60 3.92 -10.51 -18.38
C ARG A 60 4.49 -11.88 -18.04
N LEU A 61 5.52 -11.98 -17.21
CA LEU A 61 6.07 -13.27 -16.82
C LEU A 61 5.14 -13.96 -15.80
N PRO A 62 4.73 -15.21 -16.04
CA PRO A 62 4.10 -16.00 -14.99
C PRO A 62 5.10 -16.20 -13.84
N ASN A 63 4.63 -16.08 -12.59
CA ASN A 63 5.43 -16.20 -11.37
C ASN A 63 6.15 -17.57 -11.30
N LEU A 64 7.34 -17.67 -11.89
CA LEU A 64 8.20 -18.84 -11.77
C LEU A 64 8.97 -18.72 -10.45
N LYS A 65 8.40 -19.27 -9.38
CA LYS A 65 9.17 -19.59 -8.17
C LYS A 65 10.27 -20.58 -8.55
N ALA A 66 11.52 -20.22 -8.28
CA ALA A 66 12.64 -21.18 -8.26
C ALA A 66 12.34 -22.31 -7.25
N PRO A 67 12.83 -23.54 -7.50
CA PRO A 67 12.44 -24.70 -6.71
C PRO A 67 13.26 -24.79 -5.43
N SER A 68 12.59 -24.92 -4.28
CA SER A 68 13.20 -25.48 -3.08
C SER A 68 12.21 -26.44 -2.39
N PRO A 69 12.69 -27.60 -1.93
CA PRO A 69 11.85 -28.74 -1.58
C PRO A 69 11.20 -28.58 -0.20
N THR A 70 10.19 -29.42 0.04
CA THR A 70 9.46 -29.70 1.29
C THR A 70 8.18 -28.89 1.58
N ALA A 71 7.09 -29.38 0.98
CA ALA A 71 5.79 -29.78 1.57
C ALA A 71 5.05 -28.93 2.63
N ALA A 72 5.49 -27.73 3.01
CA ALA A 72 4.76 -26.85 3.93
C ALA A 72 4.16 -25.58 3.28
N VAL A 73 4.45 -25.32 2.00
CA VAL A 73 4.21 -24.00 1.35
C VAL A 73 2.84 -23.88 0.67
N ALA A 74 2.02 -24.93 0.64
CA ALA A 74 0.74 -24.91 -0.08
C ALA A 74 -0.27 -23.88 0.48
N LYS A 75 -0.23 -23.55 1.79
CA LYS A 75 -1.12 -22.53 2.38
C LYS A 75 -0.65 -21.08 2.20
N ALA A 76 0.66 -20.86 2.04
CA ALA A 76 1.21 -19.51 1.90
C ALA A 76 0.97 -18.90 0.50
N GLY A 77 0.82 -19.74 -0.53
CA GLY A 77 0.50 -19.30 -1.89
C GLY A 77 -0.87 -18.64 -2.01
N ASP A 78 -1.89 -19.22 -1.38
CA ASP A 78 -3.26 -18.69 -1.39
C ASP A 78 -3.38 -17.37 -0.59
N LEU A 79 -2.69 -17.25 0.53
CA LEU A 79 -2.65 -16.02 1.34
C LEU A 79 -1.96 -14.87 0.61
N SER A 80 -0.83 -15.14 -0.06
CA SER A 80 -0.11 -14.14 -0.86
C SER A 80 -0.91 -13.66 -2.07
N ASN A 81 -1.64 -14.56 -2.73
CA ASN A 81 -2.59 -14.21 -3.78
C ASN A 81 -3.80 -13.42 -3.25
N SER A 82 -4.27 -13.75 -2.05
CA SER A 82 -5.38 -13.02 -1.39
C SER A 82 -5.00 -11.59 -1.00
N LEU A 83 -3.80 -11.38 -0.44
CA LEU A 83 -3.30 -10.05 -0.06
C LEU A 83 -3.05 -9.16 -1.28
N SER A 84 -2.43 -9.68 -2.33
CA SER A 84 -2.25 -8.94 -3.58
C SER A 84 -3.60 -8.59 -4.24
N ALA A 85 -4.57 -9.50 -4.20
CA ALA A 85 -5.93 -9.20 -4.63
C ALA A 85 -6.61 -8.10 -3.78
N GLN A 86 -6.40 -8.09 -2.46
CA GLN A 86 -6.90 -7.04 -1.57
C GLN A 86 -6.24 -5.69 -1.84
N GLN A 87 -4.93 -5.66 -2.08
CA GLN A 87 -4.20 -4.44 -2.48
C GLN A 87 -4.71 -3.88 -3.81
N ASN A 88 -4.97 -4.74 -4.79
CA ASN A 88 -5.56 -4.33 -6.07
C ASN A 88 -6.98 -3.79 -5.89
N ARG A 89 -7.80 -4.44 -5.06
CA ARG A 89 -9.15 -3.95 -4.72
C ARG A 89 -9.11 -2.59 -4.04
N LEU A 90 -8.20 -2.39 -3.09
CA LEU A 90 -7.99 -1.10 -2.44
C LEU A 90 -7.57 -0.05 -3.48
N THR A 91 -6.64 -0.39 -4.36
CA THR A 91 -6.18 0.51 -5.42
C THR A 91 -7.32 0.97 -6.32
N GLU A 92 -8.16 0.05 -6.81
CA GLU A 92 -9.33 0.39 -7.62
C GLU A 92 -10.39 1.18 -6.83
N LYS A 93 -10.60 0.84 -5.55
CA LYS A 93 -11.46 1.60 -4.64
C LYS A 93 -10.97 3.06 -4.50
N LEU A 94 -9.67 3.25 -4.27
CA LEU A 94 -9.08 4.58 -4.14
C LEU A 94 -9.17 5.35 -5.46
N LYS A 95 -8.88 4.73 -6.61
CA LYS A 95 -9.07 5.38 -7.92
C LYS A 95 -10.51 5.86 -8.12
N ALA A 96 -11.50 5.04 -7.75
CA ALA A 96 -12.90 5.38 -7.88
C ALA A 96 -13.34 6.54 -6.95
N ARG A 97 -12.76 6.65 -5.74
CA ARG A 97 -13.22 7.60 -4.71
C ARG A 97 -12.42 8.89 -4.66
N LEU A 98 -11.12 8.82 -4.94
CA LEU A 98 -10.21 9.97 -4.83
C LEU A 98 -10.22 10.88 -6.08
N GLY A 99 -11.02 10.55 -7.12
CA GLY A 99 -11.06 11.28 -8.39
C GLY A 99 -12.00 12.50 -8.52
N TYR A 100 -12.89 12.78 -7.57
CA TYR A 100 -13.97 13.78 -7.77
C TYR A 100 -13.64 15.22 -7.32
N LEU A 101 -14.30 16.16 -8.00
CA LEU A 101 -14.18 17.62 -7.93
C LEU A 101 -14.18 18.17 -6.48
N GLY A 102 -13.30 19.13 -6.20
CA GLY A 102 -13.07 19.67 -4.86
C GLY A 102 -14.31 20.36 -4.27
N VAL A 103 -14.74 19.88 -3.10
CA VAL A 103 -15.69 20.57 -2.22
C VAL A 103 -14.87 21.40 -1.25
N TYR A 104 -15.09 22.71 -1.25
CA TYR A 104 -14.43 23.59 -0.29
C TYR A 104 -15.09 23.44 1.09
N TYR A 105 -14.32 22.97 2.07
CA TYR A 105 -14.79 22.84 3.45
C TYR A 105 -14.41 24.08 4.26
N LYS A 106 -15.42 24.81 4.75
CA LYS A 106 -15.22 25.88 5.73
C LYS A 106 -15.08 25.25 7.12
N ARG A 107 -13.84 25.00 7.56
CA ARG A 107 -13.55 24.52 8.91
C ARG A 107 -13.62 25.66 9.93
N SER A 108 -14.14 25.38 11.12
CA SER A 108 -14.12 26.33 12.24
C SER A 108 -12.92 26.06 13.14
N PRO A 109 -11.99 27.02 13.31
CA PRO A 109 -10.84 26.82 14.19
C PRO A 109 -11.23 26.51 15.64
N THR A 110 -12.38 26.99 16.11
CA THR A 110 -12.88 26.72 17.46
C THR A 110 -13.21 25.24 17.70
N SER A 111 -13.46 24.47 16.64
CA SER A 111 -13.77 23.04 16.72
C SER A 111 -12.53 22.15 16.64
N PHE A 112 -11.33 22.73 16.54
CA PHE A 112 -10.10 21.95 16.46
C PHE A 112 -9.76 21.31 17.81
N LEU A 113 -9.18 20.11 17.75
CA LEU A 113 -8.82 19.33 18.92
C LEU A 113 -7.97 20.13 19.93
N ARG A 114 -7.07 20.98 19.43
CA ARG A 114 -6.19 21.82 20.26
C ARG A 114 -6.91 22.91 21.06
N HIS A 115 -8.15 23.25 20.70
CA HIS A 115 -8.96 24.28 21.35
C HIS A 115 -10.10 23.68 22.19
N MET A 116 -10.27 22.35 22.17
CA MET A 116 -11.24 21.66 23.02
C MET A 116 -10.81 21.69 24.48
N SER A 117 -11.78 21.67 25.39
CA SER A 117 -11.52 21.41 26.81
C SER A 117 -10.91 20.01 27.00
N PRO A 118 -10.21 19.74 28.11
CA PRO A 118 -9.65 18.41 28.37
C PRO A 118 -10.70 17.29 28.34
N ASP A 119 -11.89 17.55 28.87
CA ASP A 119 -12.99 16.59 28.94
C ASP A 119 -13.60 16.33 27.56
N ASP A 120 -13.89 17.40 26.80
CA ASP A 120 -14.41 17.29 25.43
C ASP A 120 -13.39 16.59 24.52
N ARG A 121 -12.11 16.90 24.69
CA ARG A 121 -11.02 16.26 23.94
C ARG A 121 -10.95 14.76 24.25
N ALA A 122 -11.06 14.38 25.52
CA ALA A 122 -11.06 12.97 25.91
C ALA A 122 -12.28 12.24 25.36
N ALA A 123 -13.47 12.84 25.45
CA ALA A 123 -14.71 12.29 24.89
C ALA A 123 -14.63 12.11 23.37
N PHE A 124 -14.16 13.14 22.65
CA PHE A 124 -13.97 13.12 21.21
C PHE A 124 -12.98 12.02 20.78
N LEU A 125 -11.81 11.95 21.42
CA LEU A 125 -10.83 10.90 21.12
C LEU A 125 -11.35 9.50 21.46
N GLY A 126 -12.15 9.37 22.53
CA GLY A 126 -12.83 8.13 22.88
C GLY A 126 -13.78 7.67 21.78
N GLN A 127 -14.61 8.59 21.27
CA GLN A 127 -15.52 8.31 20.15
C GLN A 127 -14.75 7.94 18.89
N LEU A 128 -13.70 8.71 18.55
CA LEU A 128 -12.88 8.47 17.37
C LEU A 128 -12.21 7.09 17.42
N LYS A 129 -11.70 6.67 18.59
CA LYS A 129 -11.15 5.32 18.81
C LYS A 129 -12.22 4.23 18.65
N ALA A 130 -13.44 4.47 19.13
CA ALA A 130 -14.56 3.54 18.97
C ALA A 130 -14.97 3.37 17.50
N ASP A 131 -15.09 4.47 16.77
CA ASP A 131 -15.42 4.47 15.34
C ASP A 131 -14.34 3.76 14.51
N TYR A 132 -13.06 4.04 14.80
CA TYR A 132 -11.94 3.34 14.16
C TYR A 132 -11.98 1.84 14.41
N ARG A 133 -12.34 1.42 15.63
CA ARG A 133 -12.50 0.00 15.96
C ARG A 133 -13.57 -0.67 15.12
N ILE A 134 -14.70 0.00 14.87
CA ILE A 134 -15.77 -0.51 14.01
C ILE A 134 -15.27 -0.67 12.58
N ILE A 135 -14.55 0.32 12.05
CA ILE A 135 -13.95 0.26 10.71
C ILE A 135 -13.03 -0.96 10.59
N VAL A 136 -12.11 -1.14 11.54
CA VAL A 136 -11.15 -2.25 11.52
C VAL A 136 -11.86 -3.61 11.56
N LEU A 137 -12.83 -3.79 12.47
CA LEU A 137 -13.58 -5.04 12.57
C LEU A 137 -14.45 -5.31 11.32
N GLY A 138 -14.97 -4.27 10.68
CA GLY A 138 -15.77 -4.36 9.46
C GLY A 138 -14.94 -4.50 8.18
N TYR A 139 -13.64 -4.20 8.21
CA TYR A 139 -12.84 -3.98 6.98
C TYR A 139 -12.75 -5.22 6.09
N PHE A 140 -12.57 -6.40 6.69
CA PHE A 140 -12.50 -7.67 5.97
C PHE A 140 -13.80 -8.48 6.08
N ALA A 141 -14.84 -7.93 6.71
CA ALA A 141 -16.13 -8.59 6.81
C ALA A 141 -16.76 -8.66 5.40
N LYS A 142 -17.29 -9.84 5.04
CA LYS A 142 -18.05 -10.04 3.79
C LYS A 142 -19.52 -9.62 3.92
N ASP A 143 -19.88 -8.99 5.05
CA ASP A 143 -21.25 -8.61 5.33
C ASP A 143 -21.62 -7.34 4.56
N ALA A 144 -22.51 -7.48 3.58
CA ALA A 144 -23.01 -6.37 2.78
C ALA A 144 -23.82 -5.35 3.60
N LYS A 145 -24.21 -5.65 4.84
CA LYS A 145 -24.91 -4.72 5.73
C LYS A 145 -24.00 -3.65 6.32
N ILE A 146 -22.71 -3.93 6.45
CA ILE A 146 -21.75 -2.97 6.98
C ILE A 146 -21.33 -2.04 5.83
N ASN A 147 -21.84 -0.81 5.85
CA ASN A 147 -21.42 0.21 4.90
C ASN A 147 -20.05 0.79 5.29
N LEU A 148 -18.99 0.02 5.03
CA LEU A 148 -17.61 0.37 5.36
C LEU A 148 -17.19 1.72 4.77
N ASN A 149 -17.65 2.05 3.57
CA ASN A 149 -17.30 3.31 2.93
C ASN A 149 -17.85 4.51 3.69
N GLN A 150 -19.11 4.41 4.15
CA GLN A 150 -19.73 5.45 4.97
C GLN A 150 -19.01 5.58 6.32
N LEU A 151 -18.67 4.47 6.97
CA LEU A 151 -17.94 4.49 8.23
C LEU A 151 -16.57 5.18 8.10
N ILE A 152 -15.84 4.90 7.01
CA ILE A 152 -14.57 5.57 6.72
C ILE A 152 -14.81 7.06 6.47
N ASP A 153 -15.84 7.44 5.70
CA ASP A 153 -16.14 8.85 5.43
C ASP A 153 -16.49 9.60 6.70
N ASP A 154 -17.39 9.07 7.52
CA ASP A 154 -17.80 9.69 8.78
C ASP A 154 -16.60 9.88 9.72
N PHE A 155 -15.74 8.87 9.83
CA PHE A 155 -14.51 8.95 10.63
C PHE A 155 -13.54 10.02 10.10
N VAL A 156 -13.32 10.03 8.79
CA VAL A 156 -12.38 10.96 8.15
C VAL A 156 -12.92 12.39 8.21
N ASP A 157 -14.22 12.60 8.02
CA ASP A 157 -14.89 13.89 8.15
C ASP A 157 -14.70 14.46 9.56
N GLN A 158 -14.97 13.65 10.60
CA GLN A 158 -14.75 14.05 11.99
C GLN A 158 -13.27 14.41 12.24
N ALA A 159 -12.34 13.56 11.79
CA ALA A 159 -10.91 13.78 11.94
C ALA A 159 -10.45 15.07 11.23
N PHE A 160 -10.93 15.31 10.02
CA PHE A 160 -10.60 16.49 9.22
C PHE A 160 -11.14 17.79 9.83
N MET A 161 -12.39 17.76 10.32
CA MET A 161 -13.03 18.91 10.97
C MET A 161 -12.35 19.28 12.29
N ALA A 162 -11.89 18.29 13.04
CA ALA A 162 -11.16 18.49 14.29
C ALA A 162 -9.66 18.79 14.11
N ASP A 163 -9.17 18.86 12.86
CA ASP A 163 -7.76 19.09 12.52
C ASP A 163 -6.82 18.03 13.13
N ILE A 164 -7.25 16.76 13.06
CA ILE A 164 -6.45 15.61 13.46
C ILE A 164 -5.32 15.38 12.45
N SER A 165 -4.11 15.16 12.98
CA SER A 165 -2.93 14.82 12.18
C SER A 165 -2.88 13.33 11.83
N VAL A 166 -2.20 12.99 10.73
CA VAL A 166 -1.94 11.60 10.35
C VAL A 166 -1.23 10.82 11.48
N ALA A 167 -0.32 11.48 12.21
CA ALA A 167 0.39 10.86 13.34
C ALA A 167 -0.58 10.36 14.42
N GLN A 168 -1.63 11.12 14.73
CA GLN A 168 -2.63 10.73 15.72
C GLN A 168 -3.52 9.58 15.22
N ILE A 169 -3.81 9.51 13.91
CA ILE A 169 -4.51 8.35 13.34
C ILE A 169 -3.67 7.08 13.46
N VAL A 170 -2.36 7.19 13.22
CA VAL A 170 -1.42 6.07 13.42
C VAL A 170 -1.37 5.65 14.89
N GLU A 171 -1.34 6.60 15.83
CA GLU A 171 -1.38 6.32 17.27
C GLU A 171 -2.65 5.54 17.66
N ILE A 172 -3.83 6.01 17.23
CA ILE A 172 -5.11 5.31 17.45
C ILE A 172 -5.05 3.89 16.90
N HIS A 173 -4.49 3.69 15.71
CA HIS A 173 -4.34 2.37 15.12
C HIS A 173 -3.40 1.48 15.93
N MET A 174 -2.24 1.98 16.35
CA MET A 174 -1.27 1.20 17.13
C MET A 174 -1.83 0.79 18.48
N GLU A 175 -2.48 1.70 19.21
CA GLU A 175 -3.16 1.35 20.46
C GLU A 175 -4.22 0.26 20.27
N LEU A 176 -4.99 0.33 19.17
CA LEU A 176 -6.00 -0.68 18.87
C LEU A 176 -5.36 -2.04 18.53
N MET A 177 -4.28 -2.05 17.74
CA MET A 177 -3.54 -3.27 17.41
C MET A 177 -2.95 -3.91 18.67
N ASP A 178 -2.40 -3.13 19.59
CA ASP A 178 -1.89 -3.62 20.88
C ASP A 178 -3.00 -4.28 21.72
N ASN A 179 -4.20 -3.68 21.72
CA ASN A 179 -5.36 -4.25 22.43
C ASN A 179 -5.82 -5.57 21.78
N PHE A 180 -5.88 -5.65 20.46
CA PHE A 180 -6.20 -6.90 19.76
C PHE A 180 -5.12 -7.96 19.94
N SER A 181 -3.84 -7.58 19.93
CA SER A 181 -2.72 -8.47 20.23
C SER A 181 -2.90 -9.14 21.60
N LYS A 182 -3.09 -8.33 22.65
CA LYS A 182 -3.36 -8.84 24.01
C LYS A 182 -4.54 -9.80 24.05
N GLN A 183 -5.65 -9.46 23.38
CA GLN A 183 -6.83 -10.31 23.33
C GLN A 183 -6.57 -11.64 22.60
N LEU A 184 -5.92 -11.61 21.43
CA LEU A 184 -5.60 -12.80 20.65
C LEU A 184 -4.65 -13.74 21.41
N LYS A 185 -3.67 -13.20 22.13
CA LYS A 185 -2.79 -13.97 23.03
C LYS A 185 -3.57 -14.71 24.12
N LEU A 186 -4.54 -14.05 24.75
CA LEU A 186 -5.41 -14.68 25.76
C LEU A 186 -6.30 -15.76 25.16
N GLU A 187 -6.73 -15.59 23.91
CA GLU A 187 -7.51 -16.58 23.16
C GLU A 187 -6.65 -17.71 22.53
N GLY A 188 -5.32 -17.65 22.68
CA GLY A 188 -4.40 -18.62 22.07
C GLY A 188 -4.32 -18.56 20.54
N ARG A 189 -4.63 -17.39 19.95
CA ARG A 189 -4.66 -17.17 18.49
C ARG A 189 -3.39 -16.44 18.02
N SER A 190 -3.06 -16.65 16.74
CA SER A 190 -1.96 -15.93 16.08
C SER A 190 -2.29 -14.45 15.88
N GLU A 191 -1.28 -13.60 16.08
CA GLU A 191 -1.37 -12.14 15.88
C GLU A 191 -1.00 -11.72 14.45
N GLU A 192 -0.61 -12.66 13.58
CA GLU A 192 -0.20 -12.36 12.20
C GLU A 192 -1.30 -11.64 11.41
N ILE A 193 -2.57 -11.92 11.72
CA ILE A 193 -3.74 -11.27 11.10
C ILE A 193 -3.75 -9.74 11.31
N LEU A 194 -3.09 -9.23 12.36
CA LEU A 194 -3.04 -7.80 12.63
C LEU A 194 -2.25 -7.03 11.56
N LEU A 195 -1.34 -7.72 10.85
CA LEU A 195 -0.58 -7.13 9.74
C LEU A 195 -1.50 -6.74 8.57
N ASP A 196 -2.62 -7.45 8.38
CA ASP A 196 -3.55 -7.18 7.29
C ASP A 196 -4.29 -5.85 7.50
N TYR A 197 -4.50 -5.44 8.77
CA TYR A 197 -5.11 -4.15 9.10
C TYR A 197 -4.23 -2.94 8.74
N ARG A 198 -2.99 -3.15 8.29
CA ARG A 198 -2.20 -2.09 7.63
C ARG A 198 -2.93 -1.57 6.39
N LEU A 199 -3.67 -2.42 5.66
CA LEU A 199 -4.49 -1.99 4.55
C LEU A 199 -5.60 -1.04 5.00
N THR A 200 -6.23 -1.29 6.14
CA THR A 200 -7.23 -0.41 6.74
C THR A 200 -6.64 0.96 7.08
N LEU A 201 -5.44 0.98 7.69
CA LEU A 201 -4.75 2.22 8.01
C LEU A 201 -4.41 3.03 6.75
N ILE A 202 -3.90 2.37 5.70
CA ILE A 202 -3.61 3.00 4.41
C ILE A 202 -4.87 3.60 3.81
N ASP A 203 -5.99 2.86 3.82
CA ASP A 203 -7.26 3.32 3.27
C ASP A 203 -7.75 4.59 3.98
N VAL A 204 -7.77 4.58 5.31
CA VAL A 204 -8.21 5.73 6.12
C VAL A 204 -7.31 6.95 5.92
N ILE A 205 -5.99 6.77 5.95
CA ILE A 205 -5.04 7.87 5.71
C ILE A 205 -5.20 8.43 4.29
N ALA A 206 -5.36 7.57 3.28
CA ALA A 206 -5.55 8.01 1.90
C ALA A 206 -6.80 8.89 1.75
N HIS A 207 -7.90 8.52 2.41
CA HIS A 207 -9.12 9.32 2.44
C HIS A 207 -8.92 10.67 3.15
N LEU A 208 -8.22 10.69 4.29
CA LEU A 208 -7.89 11.93 4.99
C LEU A 208 -6.99 12.85 4.17
N CYS A 209 -5.95 12.29 3.55
CA CYS A 209 -5.04 13.02 2.66
C CYS A 209 -5.80 13.62 1.47
N GLU A 210 -6.75 12.88 0.91
CA GLU A 210 -7.58 13.39 -0.18
C GLU A 210 -8.51 14.52 0.26
N MET A 211 -9.09 14.44 1.47
CA MET A 211 -9.84 15.56 2.03
C MET A 211 -8.97 16.83 2.15
N TYR A 212 -7.75 16.70 2.69
CA TYR A 212 -6.81 17.82 2.74
C TYR A 212 -6.46 18.33 1.34
N ARG A 213 -6.19 17.44 0.38
CA ARG A 213 -5.87 17.81 -1.01
C ARG A 213 -7.01 18.59 -1.69
N ARG A 214 -8.26 18.19 -1.46
CA ARG A 214 -9.45 18.84 -2.03
C ARG A 214 -9.82 20.16 -1.34
N SER A 215 -9.40 20.33 -0.09
CA SER A 215 -9.67 21.56 0.67
C SER A 215 -8.83 22.76 0.22
N ILE A 216 -7.75 22.53 -0.54
CA ILE A 216 -6.92 23.59 -1.11
C ILE A 216 -7.66 24.20 -2.31
N PRO A 217 -7.99 25.50 -2.29
CA PRO A 217 -8.59 26.18 -3.43
C PRO A 217 -7.71 26.00 -4.67
N ARG A 218 -8.28 25.54 -5.79
CA ARG A 218 -7.61 25.60 -7.08
C ARG A 218 -7.73 27.03 -7.60
N GLU A 219 -6.63 27.60 -8.07
CA GLU A 219 -6.68 28.88 -8.78
C GLU A 219 -7.65 28.76 -9.98
N PRO A 220 -8.47 29.80 -10.22
CA PRO A 220 -9.46 29.81 -11.31
C PRO A 220 -8.82 29.75 -12.70
#